data_AF-A0A975G9Q9-F1
#
_entry.id   AF-A0A975G9Q9-F1
#
_cell.length_a   1.000
_cell.length_b   1.000
_cell.length_c   1.000
_cell.angle_alpha   90.00
_cell.angle_beta   90.00
_cell.angle_gamma   90.00
#
_symmetry.space_group_name_H-M   'P 1'
#
loop_
_entity.id
_entity.type
_entity.pdbx_description
1 polymer ?
#
loop_
_entity_poly.entity_id
_entity_poly.type
_entity_poly.pdbx_seq_one_letter_code
_entity_poly.pdbx_strand_id
1 'polypeptide(L)'
;MNPARPSTRIVLLQIFVIFAGIGLTAVMLKSAGYPDEPIIWNPNALFVRHWGLSLLVIPAAWAVVVARLERDTDFWNHYWTGLSGFVVLIVLAFLLLLIALKPQQYTLIVATPKSSETK
;
A
#
# COMPACT_ATOMS: atom_id res chain seq x y z
N MET A 1 -10.56 10.42 -33.42
CA MET A 1 -10.20 9.67 -32.19
C MET A 1 -8.69 9.65 -32.11
N ASN A 2 -8.07 10.44 -31.24
CA ASN A 2 -6.61 10.41 -31.07
C ASN A 2 -6.24 9.07 -30.40
N PRO A 3 -5.30 8.28 -30.94
CA PRO A 3 -4.87 7.06 -30.28
C PRO A 3 -4.31 7.43 -28.91
N ALA A 4 -4.86 6.83 -27.86
CA ALA A 4 -4.40 7.05 -26.49
C ALA A 4 -2.89 6.78 -26.45
N ARG A 5 -2.11 7.81 -26.06
CA ARG A 5 -0.65 7.68 -25.94
C ARG A 5 -0.37 6.51 -24.99
N PRO A 6 0.61 5.65 -25.29
CA PRO A 6 0.82 4.45 -24.49
C PRO A 6 1.23 4.79 -23.04
N SER A 7 1.74 5.99 -22.77
CA SER A 7 1.94 6.53 -21.41
C SER A 7 0.64 6.69 -20.62
N THR A 8 -0.49 7.00 -21.27
CA THR A 8 -1.81 7.10 -20.61
C THR A 8 -2.24 5.77 -20.01
N ARG A 9 -1.94 4.64 -20.66
CA ARG A 9 -2.29 3.30 -20.15
C ARG A 9 -1.52 2.95 -18.87
N ILE A 10 -0.24 3.34 -18.82
CA ILE A 10 0.62 3.13 -17.66
C ILE A 10 0.15 3.97 -16.47
N VAL A 11 -0.18 5.24 -16.72
CA VAL A 11 -0.74 6.13 -15.68
C VAL A 11 -2.07 5.59 -15.14
N LEU A 12 -2.97 5.13 -16.02
CA LEU A 12 -4.23 4.52 -15.59
C LEU A 12 -4.02 3.25 -14.73
N LEU A 13 -3.07 2.40 -15.12
CA LEU A 13 -2.71 1.23 -14.33
C LEU A 13 -2.18 1.60 -12.95
N GLN A 14 -1.36 2.65 -12.85
CA GLN A 14 -0.85 3.12 -11.57
C GLN A 14 -1.94 3.71 -10.68
N ILE A 15 -2.84 4.50 -11.25
CA ILE A 15 -4.01 5.01 -10.53
C ILE A 15 -4.82 3.83 -9.98
N PHE A 16 -5.09 2.81 -10.80
CA PHE A 16 -5.79 1.61 -10.36
C PHE A 16 -5.07 0.90 -9.21
N VAL A 17 -3.75 0.75 -9.28
CA VAL A 17 -2.95 0.11 -8.21
C VAL A 17 -2.98 0.93 -6.93
N ILE A 18 -2.93 2.27 -7.01
CA ILE A 18 -3.05 3.15 -5.85
C ILE A 18 -4.41 2.93 -5.17
N PHE A 19 -5.50 2.98 -5.93
CA PHE A 19 -6.84 2.74 -5.38
C PHE A 19 -7.00 1.33 -4.81
N ALA A 20 -6.47 0.32 -5.48
CA ALA A 20 -6.46 -1.06 -4.98
C ALA A 20 -5.67 -1.18 -3.66
N GLY A 21 -4.51 -0.53 -3.56
CA GLY A 21 -3.68 -0.49 -2.36
C GLY A 21 -4.36 0.20 -1.17
N ILE A 22 -5.06 1.32 -1.43
CA ILE A 22 -5.90 2.00 -0.42
C ILE A 22 -7.01 1.07 0.04
N GLY A 23 -7.73 0.44 -0.89
CA GLY A 23 -8.81 -0.50 -0.60
C GLY A 23 -8.34 -1.68 0.25
N LEU A 24 -7.22 -2.30 -0.12
CA LEU A 24 -6.63 -3.43 0.61
C LEU A 24 -6.22 -3.00 2.04
N THR A 25 -5.61 -1.83 2.17
CA THR A 25 -5.23 -1.25 3.47
C THR A 25 -6.45 -1.04 4.36
N ALA A 26 -7.52 -0.46 3.80
CA ALA A 26 -8.77 -0.23 4.53
C ALA A 26 -9.45 -1.54 4.96
N VAL A 27 -9.45 -2.56 4.09
CA VAL A 27 -9.99 -3.89 4.41
C VAL A 27 -9.17 -4.54 5.52
N MET A 28 -7.84 -4.48 5.45
CA MET A 28 -6.95 -5.03 6.48
C MET A 28 -7.11 -4.35 7.84
N LEU A 29 -7.27 -3.02 7.85
CA LEU A 29 -7.53 -2.28 9.09
C LEU A 29 -8.92 -2.62 9.65
N LYS A 30 -9.93 -2.75 8.79
CA LYS A 30 -11.28 -3.14 9.19
C LYS A 30 -11.33 -4.58 9.74
N SER A 31 -10.61 -5.52 9.13
CA SER A 31 -10.54 -6.90 9.59
C SER A 31 -9.75 -7.05 10.91
N ALA A 32 -8.90 -6.08 11.24
CA ALA A 32 -8.09 -6.10 12.45
C ALA A 32 -8.79 -5.60 13.72
N GLY A 33 -10.07 -5.26 13.64
CA GLY A 33 -10.79 -4.55 14.70
C GLY A 33 -10.47 -3.07 14.61
N TYR A 34 -11.50 -2.24 14.47
CA TYR A 34 -11.34 -0.80 14.55
C TYR A 34 -10.67 -0.41 15.89
N PRO A 35 -9.88 0.68 15.95
CA PRO A 35 -9.00 1.03 17.08
C PRO A 35 -9.70 1.40 18.40
N ASP A 36 -10.98 1.09 18.54
CA ASP A 36 -11.76 1.40 19.73
C ASP A 36 -11.64 0.34 20.83
N GLU A 37 -11.06 -0.84 20.52
CA GLU A 37 -10.81 -1.89 21.50
C GLU A 37 -9.32 -1.95 21.94
N PRO A 38 -9.03 -2.19 23.23
CA PRO A 38 -7.68 -2.34 23.76
C PRO A 38 -7.07 -3.70 23.35
N ILE A 39 -6.80 -3.86 22.06
CA ILE A 39 -6.20 -5.06 21.46
C ILE A 39 -4.70 -4.83 21.29
N ILE A 40 -3.87 -5.85 21.49
CA ILE A 40 -2.47 -5.80 21.05
C ILE A 40 -2.48 -5.91 19.53
N TRP A 41 -2.21 -4.78 18.87
CA TRP A 41 -2.20 -4.71 17.41
C TRP A 41 -1.04 -5.52 16.83
N ASN A 42 -1.32 -6.29 15.78
CA ASN A 42 -0.28 -6.98 15.04
C ASN A 42 0.71 -5.95 14.45
N PRO A 43 2.03 -6.20 14.51
CA PRO A 43 3.04 -5.28 13.96
C PRO A 43 2.82 -4.97 12.47
N ASN A 44 2.26 -5.88 11.68
CA ASN A 44 1.92 -5.63 10.28
C ASN A 44 0.73 -4.66 10.14
N ALA A 45 -0.28 -4.76 11.02
CA ALA A 45 -1.40 -3.84 11.04
C ALA A 45 -0.96 -2.43 11.46
N LEU A 46 -0.05 -2.33 12.43
CA LEU A 46 0.61 -1.07 12.80
C LEU A 46 1.46 -0.51 11.64
N PHE A 47 2.22 -1.37 10.97
CA PHE A 47 3.02 -0.96 9.81
C PHE A 47 2.13 -0.42 8.69
N VAL A 48 1.06 -1.12 8.32
CA VAL A 48 0.09 -0.66 7.32
C VAL A 48 -0.61 0.63 7.76
N ARG A 49 -0.96 0.77 9.03
CA ARG A 49 -1.56 1.99 9.59
C ARG A 49 -0.64 3.20 9.47
N HIS A 50 0.65 3.05 9.76
CA HIS A 50 1.61 4.16 9.78
C HIS A 50 2.25 4.42 8.42
N TRP A 51 2.54 3.37 7.66
CA TRP A 51 3.36 3.43 6.45
C TRP A 51 2.59 3.04 5.19
N GLY A 52 1.38 2.49 5.28
CA GLY A 52 0.59 2.09 4.10
C GLY A 52 0.30 3.24 3.15
N LEU A 53 -0.05 4.42 3.68
CA LEU A 53 -0.20 5.64 2.86
C LEU A 53 1.14 6.12 2.30
N SER A 54 2.22 6.03 3.07
CA SER A 54 3.57 6.41 2.63
C SER A 54 4.06 5.51 1.48
N LEU A 55 3.69 4.22 1.46
CA LEU A 55 4.01 3.32 0.37
C LEU A 55 3.35 3.72 -0.95
N LEU A 56 2.22 4.43 -0.91
CA LEU A 56 1.54 4.98 -2.10
C LEU A 56 2.22 6.23 -2.65
N VAL A 57 3.08 6.89 -1.85
CA VAL A 57 3.90 8.02 -2.33
C VAL A 57 4.94 7.53 -3.34
N ILE A 58 5.39 6.27 -3.24
CA ILE A 58 6.40 5.69 -4.16
C ILE A 58 5.91 5.68 -5.62
N PRO A 59 4.75 5.08 -5.97
CA PRO A 59 4.25 5.12 -7.34
C PRO A 59 3.90 6.55 -7.79
N ALA A 60 3.40 7.40 -6.89
CA ALA A 60 3.10 8.79 -7.21
C ALA A 60 4.37 9.60 -7.55
N ALA A 61 5.42 9.49 -6.74
CA ALA A 61 6.70 10.15 -6.96
C ALA A 61 7.36 9.65 -8.26
N TRP A 62 7.29 8.34 -8.51
CA TRP A 62 7.78 7.76 -9.76
C TRP A 62 7.06 8.34 -10.98
N ALA A 63 5.73 8.51 -10.93
CA ALA A 63 4.97 9.09 -12.04
C ALA A 63 5.40 10.53 -12.35
N VAL A 64 5.69 11.33 -11.32
CA VAL A 64 6.21 12.69 -11.47
C VAL A 64 7.60 12.68 -12.10
N VAL A 65 8.49 11.78 -11.65
CA VAL A 65 9.84 11.63 -12.19
C VAL A 65 9.81 11.23 -13.66
N VAL A 66 8.97 10.27 -14.04
CA VAL A 66 8.78 9.86 -15.44
C VAL A 66 8.21 10.98 -16.28
N ALA A 67 7.20 11.71 -15.79
CA ALA A 67 6.62 12.83 -16.53
C ALA A 67 7.63 13.96 -16.78
N ARG A 68 8.61 14.13 -15.90
CA ARG A 68 9.78 15.02 -16.10
C ARG A 68 10.75 14.44 -17.13
N LEU A 69 11.15 13.17 -16.99
CA LEU A 69 12.10 12.50 -17.89
C LEU A 69 11.59 12.38 -19.34
N GLU A 70 10.30 12.13 -19.55
CA GLU A 70 9.69 12.10 -20.88
C GLU A 70 9.66 13.50 -21.55
N ARG A 71 9.83 14.59 -20.79
CA ARG A 71 9.86 15.96 -21.33
C ARG A 71 11.27 16.44 -21.69
N ASP A 72 12.28 16.04 -20.92
CA ASP A 72 13.61 16.66 -20.99
C ASP A 72 14.68 15.81 -21.70
N THR A 73 14.40 14.54 -22.05
CA THR A 73 15.46 13.62 -22.50
C THR A 73 15.07 12.73 -23.68
N ASP A 74 15.85 12.82 -24.77
CA ASP A 74 15.79 11.85 -25.89
C ASP A 74 16.28 10.44 -25.50
N PHE A 75 17.06 10.32 -24.41
CA PHE A 75 17.54 9.03 -23.91
C PHE A 75 16.46 8.20 -23.21
N TRP A 76 15.39 8.82 -22.71
CA TRP A 76 14.37 8.14 -21.94
C TRP A 76 13.24 7.63 -22.84
N ASN A 77 13.44 6.44 -23.40
CA ASN A 77 12.48 5.81 -24.31
C ASN A 77 11.27 5.24 -23.55
N HIS A 78 10.12 5.15 -24.22
CA HIS A 78 8.87 4.63 -23.71
C HIS A 78 9.00 3.21 -23.09
N TYR A 79 9.91 2.39 -23.62
CA TYR A 79 10.23 1.08 -23.04
C TYR A 79 10.78 1.15 -21.61
N TRP A 80 11.62 2.15 -21.29
CA TRP A 80 12.18 2.33 -19.95
C TRP A 80 11.13 2.83 -18.96
N THR A 81 10.21 3.69 -19.42
CA THR A 81 9.02 4.07 -18.64
C THR A 81 8.16 2.86 -18.30
N GLY A 82 7.86 2.01 -19.29
CA GLY A 82 7.09 0.78 -19.06
C GLY A 82 7.78 -0.18 -18.09
N LEU A 83 9.07 -0.44 -18.30
CA LEU A 83 9.85 -1.36 -17.49
C LEU A 83 9.96 -0.88 -16.03
N SER A 84 10.33 0.38 -15.81
CA SER A 84 10.47 0.91 -14.45
C SER A 84 9.12 0.99 -13.72
N GLY A 85 8.03 1.28 -14.44
CA GLY A 85 6.69 1.28 -13.86
C GLY A 85 6.28 -0.13 -13.43
N PHE A 86 6.56 -1.12 -14.26
CA PHE A 86 6.29 -2.52 -13.95
C PHE A 86 7.11 -3.01 -12.75
N VAL A 87 8.38 -2.62 -12.66
CA VAL A 87 9.24 -2.95 -11.51
C VAL A 87 8.68 -2.34 -10.21
N VAL A 88 8.26 -1.07 -10.22
CA VAL A 88 7.64 -0.43 -9.05
C VAL A 88 6.37 -1.17 -8.62
N LEU A 89 5.55 -1.59 -9.59
CA LEU A 89 4.33 -2.36 -9.32
C LEU A 89 4.63 -3.74 -8.72
N ILE A 90 5.62 -4.47 -9.24
CA ILE A 90 6.04 -5.75 -8.67
C ILE A 90 6.52 -5.60 -7.24
N VAL A 91 7.37 -4.59 -6.97
CA VAL A 91 7.90 -4.34 -5.63
C VAL A 91 6.76 -4.02 -4.66
N LEU A 92 5.81 -3.18 -5.06
CA LEU A 92 4.64 -2.85 -4.25
C LEU A 92 3.77 -4.09 -3.99
N ALA A 93 3.47 -4.87 -5.02
CA ALA A 93 2.67 -6.09 -4.91
C ALA A 93 3.36 -7.12 -4.00
N PHE A 94 4.68 -7.28 -4.12
CA PHE A 94 5.46 -8.18 -3.28
C PHE A 94 5.45 -7.75 -1.82
N LEU A 95 5.60 -6.45 -1.53
CA LEU A 95 5.49 -5.92 -0.17
C LEU A 95 4.10 -6.18 0.43
N LEU A 96 3.04 -5.94 -0.34
CA LEU A 96 1.67 -6.21 0.10
C LEU A 96 1.44 -7.71 0.35
N LEU A 97 1.97 -8.57 -0.52
CA LEU A 97 1.88 -10.02 -0.38
C LEU A 97 2.62 -10.50 0.88
N LEU A 98 3.81 -9.97 1.16
CA LEU A 98 4.57 -10.30 2.37
C LEU A 98 3.82 -9.92 3.65
N ILE A 99 3.11 -8.80 3.64
CA ILE A 99 2.25 -8.38 4.75
C ILE A 99 1.06 -9.34 4.89
N ALA A 100 0.43 -9.72 3.78
CA ALA A 100 -0.72 -10.62 3.77
C ALA A 100 -0.39 -12.06 4.19
N LEU A 101 0.79 -12.57 3.83
CA LEU A 101 1.21 -13.95 4.15
C LEU A 101 1.57 -14.14 5.63
N LYS A 102 1.83 -13.07 6.37
CA LYS A 102 2.11 -13.17 7.81
C LYS A 102 0.77 -13.16 8.58
N PRO A 103 0.36 -14.29 9.19
CA PRO A 103 -0.94 -14.39 9.84
C PRO A 103 -1.07 -13.37 10.96
N GLN A 104 -2.22 -12.69 11.00
CA GLN A 104 -2.52 -11.72 12.04
C GLN A 104 -2.81 -12.46 13.35
N GLN A 105 -1.78 -12.67 14.16
CA GLN A 105 -1.95 -13.13 15.54
C GLN A 105 -2.52 -11.97 16.36
N TYR A 106 -3.78 -12.07 16.78
CA TYR A 106 -4.39 -11.19 17.76
C TYR A 106 -4.32 -11.88 19.12
N THR A 107 -3.73 -11.21 20.10
CA THR A 107 -3.90 -11.61 21.50
C THR A 107 -4.95 -10.68 22.08
N LEU A 108 -6.16 -11.20 22.28
CA LEU A 108 -7.17 -10.49 23.07
C LEU A 108 -6.64 -10.40 24.50
N ILE A 109 -6.41 -9.19 24.98
CA ILE A 109 -6.30 -8.96 26.42
C ILE A 109 -7.73 -9.16 26.94
N VAL A 110 -8.11 -10.41 27.23
CA VAL A 110 -9.27 -10.65 28.09
C VAL A 110 -8.91 -9.98 29.39
N ALA A 111 -9.53 -8.82 29.66
CA ALA A 111 -9.45 -8.18 30.95
C ALA A 111 -9.92 -9.21 31.96
N THR A 112 -8.98 -9.89 32.63
CA THR A 112 -9.29 -10.71 33.78
C THR A 112 -9.96 -9.75 34.77
N PRO A 113 -11.25 -9.93 35.10
CA PRO A 113 -11.88 -9.10 36.11
C PRO A 113 -11.03 -9.27 37.36
N LYS A 114 -10.53 -8.14 37.89
CA LYS A 114 -9.73 -8.08 39.10
C LYS A 114 -10.61 -8.56 40.26
N SER A 115 -10.72 -9.87 40.47
CA SER A 115 -11.44 -10.46 41.60
C SER A 115 -10.57 -10.35 42.84
N SER A 116 -10.63 -9.21 43.53
CA SER A 116 -10.37 -9.10 44.97
C SER A 116 -10.28 -7.64 45.39
N GLU A 117 -11.37 -7.14 45.96
CA GLU A 117 -11.29 -6.25 47.12
C GLU A 117 -12.58 -6.41 47.93
N THR A 118 -12.75 -7.61 48.50
CA THR A 118 -13.51 -7.81 49.73
C THR A 118 -12.51 -7.82 50.88
N LYS A 119 -12.46 -6.73 51.62
CA LYS A 119 -12.06 -6.71 53.03
C LYS A 119 -13.06 -5.86 53.80
#